data_AF-A0A2E3SM48-F1
#
_entry.id   AF-A0A2E3SM48-F1
#
_cell.length_a   1.000
_cell.length_b   1.000
_cell.length_c   1.000
_cell.angle_alpha   90.00
_cell.angle_beta   90.00
_cell.angle_gamma   90.00
#
_symmetry.space_group_name_H-M   'P 1'
#
loop_
_entity.id
_entity.type
_entity.pdbx_description
1 polymer ?
#
loop_
_entity_poly.entity_id
_entity_poly.type
_entity_poly.pdbx_seq_one_letter_code
_entity_poly.pdbx_strand_id
1 'polypeptide(L)'
;MKISGCLVFGVVLLLACNVVHAQSQIVTLSDGKQIILYEDKTWDYLEPSDAFPNSSETNRIPQFLRPGITVSKDVLKKAIEMYQQGWRYVMPRPSYSASGKTNWWFGYWYNHQSKKFSTTTPLKNRNGIYFGDEEINQGNWKRAEHPGYPTKLQWLLSRTGGVKPRG
;
A
#
# COMPACT_ATOMS: atom_id res chain seq x y z
N MET A 1 54.15 45.53 13.54
CA MET A 1 53.96 44.44 12.54
C MET A 1 53.09 43.38 13.20
N LYS A 2 51.85 43.13 12.72
CA LYS A 2 51.49 42.02 11.77
C LYS A 2 52.09 40.69 12.26
N ILE A 3 51.37 39.57 12.44
CA ILE A 3 50.39 38.87 11.56
C ILE A 3 49.54 37.97 12.51
N SER A 4 48.21 38.10 12.61
CA SER A 4 47.18 37.26 11.95
C SER A 4 47.41 35.72 11.99
N GLY A 5 46.51 35.00 12.65
CA GLY A 5 46.33 33.55 12.53
C GLY A 5 44.84 33.24 12.75
N CYS A 6 44.00 33.59 11.79
CA CYS A 6 43.44 32.66 10.79
C CYS A 6 42.64 31.50 11.41
N LEU A 7 41.52 31.92 12.01
CA LEU A 7 40.19 31.34 11.99
C LEU A 7 39.92 30.43 10.76
N VAL A 8 40.28 29.15 10.83
CA VAL A 8 39.90 28.13 9.84
C VAL A 8 39.43 26.85 10.56
N PHE A 9 38.37 26.96 11.36
CA PHE A 9 37.72 25.78 11.97
C PHE A 9 36.20 25.96 12.09
N GLY A 10 35.60 26.83 11.27
CA GLY A 10 34.20 27.24 11.43
C GLY A 10 33.30 27.12 10.19
N VAL A 11 33.69 26.39 9.14
CA VAL A 11 32.89 26.32 7.89
C VAL A 11 32.83 24.90 7.29
N VAL A 12 32.95 23.85 8.10
CA VAL A 12 32.77 22.45 7.61
C VAL A 12 31.47 21.82 8.16
N LEU A 13 30.71 22.51 9.02
CA LEU A 13 29.61 21.88 9.79
C LEU A 13 28.17 22.24 9.36
N LEU A 14 27.95 22.98 8.27
CA LEU A 14 26.59 23.42 7.89
C LEU A 14 26.24 23.24 6.41
N LEU A 15 26.88 22.25 5.76
CA LEU A 15 26.40 21.67 4.51
C LEU A 15 26.06 20.19 4.72
N ALA A 16 25.43 19.88 5.86
CA ALA A 16 24.58 18.70 5.94
C ALA A 16 23.37 18.99 5.02
N CYS A 17 23.60 18.81 3.72
CA CYS A 17 22.67 18.28 2.75
C CYS A 17 21.24 18.18 3.27
N ASN A 18 20.46 19.26 3.14
CA ASN A 18 19.02 19.17 3.01
C ASN A 18 18.72 18.47 1.69
N VAL A 19 19.07 17.19 1.58
CA VAL A 19 18.46 16.29 0.62
C VAL A 19 17.07 16.09 1.17
N VAL A 20 16.18 17.02 0.79
CA VAL A 20 14.74 16.78 0.85
C VAL A 20 14.54 15.61 -0.10
N HIS A 21 14.60 14.38 0.42
CA HIS A 21 14.14 13.22 -0.30
C HIS A 21 12.70 13.53 -0.69
N ALA A 22 12.49 13.73 -1.99
CA ALA A 22 11.21 14.13 -2.53
C ALA A 22 10.25 12.96 -2.29
N GLN A 23 9.53 12.99 -1.16
CA GLN A 23 8.57 11.94 -0.84
C GLN A 23 7.44 11.98 -1.86
N SER A 24 6.88 10.80 -2.15
CA SER A 24 5.70 10.73 -3.01
C SER A 24 4.56 11.55 -2.40
N GLN A 25 3.78 12.24 -3.25
CA GLN A 25 2.68 13.10 -2.82
C GLN A 25 1.49 13.02 -3.78
N ILE A 26 0.28 13.21 -3.25
CA ILE A 26 -0.94 13.35 -4.06
C ILE A 26 -1.10 14.83 -4.40
N VAL A 27 -1.16 15.14 -5.69
CA VAL A 27 -1.29 16.52 -6.20
C VAL A 27 -2.60 16.65 -6.97
N THR A 28 -3.38 17.69 -6.66
CA THR A 28 -4.56 18.06 -7.44
C THR A 28 -4.13 19.03 -8.53
N LEU A 29 -4.37 18.67 -9.79
CA LEU A 29 -4.10 19.50 -10.96
C LEU A 29 -5.14 20.63 -11.09
N SER A 30 -4.87 21.62 -11.95
CA SER A 30 -5.78 22.73 -12.20
C SER A 30 -7.13 22.33 -12.79
N ASP A 31 -7.21 21.14 -13.42
CA ASP A 31 -8.45 20.57 -13.96
C ASP A 31 -9.22 19.72 -12.93
N GLY A 32 -8.76 19.69 -11.67
CA GLY A 32 -9.37 18.93 -10.58
C GLY A 32 -8.99 17.45 -10.53
N LYS A 33 -8.24 16.93 -11.50
CA LYS A 33 -7.73 15.55 -11.44
C LYS A 33 -6.66 15.42 -10.37
N GLN A 34 -6.56 14.23 -9.78
CA GLN A 34 -5.50 13.92 -8.83
C GLN A 34 -4.47 12.99 -9.45
N ILE A 35 -3.20 13.25 -9.17
CA ILE A 35 -2.08 12.39 -9.54
C ILE A 35 -1.30 11.97 -8.30
N ILE A 36 -0.66 10.81 -8.35
CA ILE A 36 0.43 10.47 -7.45
C ILE A 36 1.72 10.91 -8.15
N LEU A 37 2.44 11.86 -7.56
CA LEU A 37 3.79 12.23 -8.00
C LEU A 37 4.80 11.43 -7.17
N TYR A 38 5.57 10.57 -7.85
CA TYR A 38 6.59 9.73 -7.24
C TYR A 38 7.93 10.47 -7.06
N GLU A 39 8.82 9.88 -6.27
CA GLU A 39 10.13 10.48 -5.91
C GLU A 39 11.06 10.62 -7.12
N ASP A 40 10.93 9.70 -8.09
CA ASP A 40 11.66 9.68 -9.35
C ASP A 40 11.07 10.63 -10.41
N LYS A 41 10.11 11.48 -10.00
CA LYS A 41 9.38 12.44 -10.86
C LYS A 41 8.50 11.78 -11.91
N THR A 42 8.29 10.47 -11.86
CA THR A 42 7.20 9.83 -12.59
C THR A 42 5.88 10.12 -11.87
N TRP A 43 4.77 9.94 -12.56
CA TRP A 43 3.46 10.19 -12.00
C TRP A 43 2.44 9.23 -12.60
N ASP A 44 1.43 8.90 -11.79
CA ASP A 44 0.27 8.12 -12.22
C ASP A 44 -1.00 8.90 -11.92
N TYR A 45 -1.96 8.88 -12.85
CA TYR A 45 -3.30 9.37 -12.56
C TYR A 45 -3.93 8.48 -11.49
N LEU A 46 -4.44 9.11 -10.44
CA LEU A 46 -5.51 8.49 -9.68
C LEU A 46 -6.72 8.55 -10.61
N GLU A 47 -7.07 7.42 -11.22
CA GLU A 47 -8.28 7.36 -12.03
C GLU A 47 -9.41 7.95 -11.19
N PRO A 48 -10.11 8.98 -11.69
CA PRO A 48 -11.32 9.45 -11.05
C PRO A 48 -12.30 8.31 -11.18
N SER A 49 -12.26 7.39 -10.20
CA SER A 49 -13.20 6.28 -10.14
C SER A 49 -14.56 6.94 -10.10
N ASP A 50 -15.28 6.82 -11.22
CA ASP A 50 -16.54 7.47 -11.54
C ASP A 50 -17.18 8.09 -10.32
N ALA A 51 -16.95 9.41 -10.16
CA ALA A 51 -17.42 10.26 -9.08
C ALA A 51 -18.01 9.42 -7.95
N PHE A 52 -17.18 8.90 -7.04
CA PHE A 52 -17.70 8.32 -5.80
C PHE A 52 -18.71 9.33 -5.32
N PRO A 53 -20.03 9.00 -5.31
CA PRO A 53 -20.96 9.90 -4.71
C PRO A 53 -20.40 10.13 -3.32
N ASN A 54 -20.66 11.29 -2.73
CA ASN A 54 -20.47 11.47 -1.29
C ASN A 54 -21.40 10.48 -0.56
N SER A 55 -21.21 9.16 -0.74
CA SER A 55 -22.04 8.05 -0.31
C SER A 55 -21.59 7.72 1.10
N SER A 56 -21.61 8.77 1.93
CA SER A 56 -21.88 8.63 3.34
C SER A 56 -23.19 7.86 3.57
N GLU A 57 -24.07 7.71 2.56
CA GLU A 57 -25.39 7.10 2.74
C GLU A 57 -25.47 5.60 2.46
N THR A 58 -24.66 5.03 1.56
CA THR A 58 -24.79 3.59 1.23
C THR A 58 -23.48 2.85 1.52
N ASN A 59 -23.50 1.90 2.47
CA ASN A 59 -22.41 0.94 2.72
C ASN A 59 -22.28 -0.09 1.57
N ARG A 60 -22.55 0.34 0.33
CA ARG A 60 -22.55 -0.50 -0.85
C ARG A 60 -21.12 -0.67 -1.32
N ILE A 61 -20.68 -1.92 -1.43
CA ILE A 61 -19.34 -2.25 -1.93
C ILE A 61 -19.31 -2.00 -3.46
N PRO A 62 -18.38 -1.16 -3.97
CA PRO A 62 -18.18 -0.94 -5.40
C PRO A 62 -17.85 -2.24 -6.14
N GLN A 63 -18.25 -2.34 -7.40
CA GLN A 63 -18.08 -3.56 -8.21
C GLN A 63 -16.61 -3.98 -8.38
N PHE A 64 -15.68 -3.03 -8.33
CA PHE A 64 -14.25 -3.31 -8.45
C PHE A 64 -13.61 -3.89 -7.18
N LEU A 65 -14.30 -3.80 -6.03
CA LEU A 65 -13.91 -4.48 -4.79
C LEU A 65 -14.65 -5.81 -4.69
N ARG A 66 -14.05 -6.77 -3.98
CA ARG A 66 -14.66 -8.09 -3.81
C ARG A 66 -15.94 -7.99 -2.97
N PRO A 67 -17.10 -8.45 -3.48
CA PRO A 67 -18.36 -8.38 -2.75
C PRO A 67 -18.50 -9.52 -1.71
N GLY A 68 -19.67 -9.60 -1.09
CA GLY A 68 -20.09 -10.77 -0.30
C GLY A 68 -19.86 -10.66 1.20
N ILE A 69 -19.47 -9.49 1.73
CA ILE A 69 -19.35 -9.21 3.17
C ILE A 69 -20.00 -7.86 3.50
N THR A 70 -20.32 -7.65 4.78
CA THR A 70 -20.72 -6.34 5.31
C THR A 70 -19.51 -5.68 5.98
N VAL A 71 -19.28 -4.39 5.68
CA VAL A 71 -18.11 -3.63 6.14
C VAL A 71 -18.53 -2.27 6.70
N SER A 72 -17.72 -1.72 7.59
CA SER A 72 -17.90 -0.34 8.05
C SER A 72 -17.46 0.65 6.97
N LYS A 73 -17.94 1.90 7.08
CA LYS A 73 -17.57 3.00 6.19
C LYS A 73 -16.06 3.21 6.14
N ASP A 74 -15.38 3.13 7.29
CA ASP A 74 -13.94 3.35 7.38
C ASP A 74 -13.13 2.27 6.65
N VAL A 75 -13.54 1.00 6.80
CA VAL A 75 -12.89 -0.12 6.08
C VAL A 75 -13.12 0.01 4.58
N LEU A 76 -14.33 0.40 4.17
CA LEU A 76 -14.65 0.60 2.75
C LEU A 76 -13.86 1.77 2.16
N LYS A 77 -13.81 2.91 2.86
CA LYS A 77 -13.01 4.08 2.47
C LYS A 77 -11.53 3.71 2.32
N LYS A 78 -10.97 3.04 3.33
CA LYS A 78 -9.58 2.56 3.29
C LYS A 78 -9.34 1.61 2.10
N ALA A 79 -10.26 0.70 1.83
CA ALA A 79 -10.16 -0.22 0.70
C ALA A 79 -10.14 0.52 -0.64
N ILE A 80 -11.02 1.51 -0.81
CA ILE A 80 -11.09 2.32 -2.03
C ILE A 80 -9.78 3.09 -2.26
N GLU A 81 -9.28 3.80 -1.24
CA GLU A 81 -8.04 4.57 -1.34
C GLU A 81 -6.85 3.66 -1.71
N MET A 82 -6.73 2.51 -1.04
CA MET A 82 -5.68 1.53 -1.34
C MET A 82 -5.82 0.96 -2.76
N TYR A 83 -7.05 0.71 -3.21
CA TYR A 83 -7.31 0.18 -4.55
C TYR A 83 -6.84 1.15 -5.63
N GLN A 84 -7.19 2.44 -5.49
CA GLN A 84 -6.82 3.51 -6.41
C GLN A 84 -5.30 3.70 -6.51
N GLN A 85 -4.60 3.51 -5.40
CA GLN A 85 -3.13 3.54 -5.34
C GLN A 85 -2.48 2.21 -5.72
N GLY A 86 -3.21 1.30 -6.38
CA GLY A 86 -2.66 0.07 -6.94
C GLY A 86 -2.49 -1.11 -5.98
N TRP A 87 -2.78 -0.96 -4.68
CA TRP A 87 -2.61 -2.03 -3.70
C TRP A 87 -3.69 -3.11 -3.81
N ARG A 88 -3.29 -4.38 -3.84
CA ARG A 88 -4.15 -5.57 -3.81
C ARG A 88 -3.61 -6.55 -2.79
N TYR A 89 -4.49 -7.35 -2.22
CA TYR A 89 -4.10 -8.45 -1.33
C TYR A 89 -4.12 -9.78 -2.08
N VAL A 90 -2.99 -10.47 -2.06
CA VAL A 90 -2.85 -11.82 -2.59
C VAL A 90 -3.18 -12.81 -1.47
N MET A 91 -4.25 -13.57 -1.65
CA MET A 91 -4.71 -14.52 -0.64
C MET A 91 -3.72 -15.70 -0.49
N PRO A 92 -3.55 -16.21 0.75
CA PRO A 92 -2.88 -17.49 0.97
C PRO A 92 -3.50 -18.60 0.12
N ARG A 93 -2.65 -19.52 -0.38
CA ARG A 93 -3.09 -20.66 -1.20
C ARG A 93 -2.36 -21.95 -0.81
N PRO A 94 -3.01 -23.12 -0.92
CA PRO A 94 -2.35 -24.38 -0.61
C PRO A 94 -1.34 -24.75 -1.69
N SER A 95 -0.24 -25.37 -1.25
CA SER A 95 0.63 -26.21 -2.07
C SER A 95 0.13 -27.63 -1.97
N TYR A 96 -0.09 -28.27 -3.12
CA TYR A 96 -0.33 -29.70 -3.17
C TYR A 96 1.01 -30.42 -3.27
N SER A 97 1.41 -31.12 -2.20
CA SER A 97 2.60 -31.98 -2.21
C SER A 97 2.21 -33.45 -2.38
N ALA A 98 3.05 -34.23 -3.06
CA ALA A 98 2.85 -35.67 -3.23
C ALA A 98 2.80 -36.45 -1.89
N SER A 99 3.32 -35.86 -0.81
CA SER A 99 3.33 -36.44 0.54
C SER A 99 2.00 -36.32 1.31
N GLY A 100 0.97 -35.72 0.71
CA GLY A 100 -0.33 -35.46 1.37
C GLY A 100 -0.30 -34.32 2.41
N LYS A 101 0.86 -33.74 2.71
CA LYS A 101 0.98 -32.57 3.58
C LYS A 101 0.69 -31.30 2.79
N THR A 102 -0.31 -30.53 3.24
CA THR A 102 -0.63 -29.21 2.68
C THR A 102 0.30 -28.16 3.29
N ASN A 103 1.14 -27.55 2.45
CA ASN A 103 1.84 -26.32 2.80
C ASN A 103 0.99 -25.14 2.36
N TRP A 104 1.11 -24.00 3.01
CA TRP A 104 0.38 -22.81 2.63
C TRP A 104 1.35 -21.72 2.21
N TRP A 105 1.07 -21.10 1.09
CA TRP A 105 1.74 -19.90 0.66
C TRP A 105 1.25 -18.72 1.49
N PHE A 106 2.16 -17.88 1.96
CA PHE A 106 1.77 -16.69 2.72
C PHE A 106 0.98 -15.71 1.82
N GLY A 107 -0.03 -15.08 2.42
CA GLY A 107 -0.67 -13.93 1.81
C GLY A 107 0.24 -12.70 1.94
N TYR A 108 0.13 -11.78 1.01
CA TYR A 108 0.91 -10.54 0.99
C TYR A 108 0.17 -9.46 0.20
N TRP A 109 0.59 -8.22 0.38
CA TRP A 109 0.12 -7.10 -0.40
C TRP A 109 1.03 -6.84 -1.58
N TYR A 110 0.44 -6.51 -2.72
CA TYR A 110 1.15 -6.17 -3.93
C TYR A 110 0.58 -4.89 -4.52
N ASN A 111 1.46 -3.96 -4.86
CA ASN A 111 1.11 -2.76 -5.59
C ASN A 111 1.34 -2.98 -7.10
N HIS A 112 0.27 -3.01 -7.89
CA HIS A 112 0.36 -3.27 -9.32
C HIS A 112 0.98 -2.11 -10.12
N GLN A 113 0.93 -0.88 -9.60
CA GLN A 113 1.54 0.31 -10.22
C GLN A 113 3.04 0.33 -9.94
N SER A 114 3.43 0.45 -8.67
CA SER A 114 4.83 0.60 -8.26
C SER A 114 5.63 -0.71 -8.19
N LYS A 115 4.98 -1.85 -8.39
CA LYS A 115 5.57 -3.20 -8.25
C LYS A 115 6.12 -3.52 -6.84
N LYS A 116 5.76 -2.71 -5.84
CA LYS A 116 6.16 -2.91 -4.44
C LYS A 116 5.32 -3.99 -3.75
N PHE A 117 5.87 -4.56 -2.68
CA PHE A 117 5.24 -5.60 -1.88
C PHE A 117 5.11 -5.16 -0.41
N SER A 118 4.24 -5.83 0.34
CA SER A 118 4.19 -5.69 1.79
C SER A 118 3.74 -6.99 2.45
N THR A 119 4.42 -7.44 3.50
CA THR A 119 3.95 -8.58 4.32
C THR A 119 2.86 -8.16 5.30
N THR A 120 2.91 -6.90 5.73
CA THR A 120 1.93 -6.25 6.59
C THR A 120 0.97 -5.34 5.80
N THR A 121 -0.14 -4.91 6.42
CA THR A 121 -1.07 -3.97 5.75
C THR A 121 -0.38 -2.64 5.49
N PRO A 122 -0.32 -2.16 4.22
CA PRO A 122 0.27 -0.87 3.88
C PRO A 122 -0.20 0.25 4.80
N LEU A 123 0.74 1.07 5.25
CA LEU A 123 0.51 2.20 6.14
C LEU A 123 0.34 3.47 5.33
N LYS A 124 -0.55 4.36 5.80
CA LYS A 124 -0.81 5.65 5.15
C LYS A 124 0.14 6.71 5.72
N ASN A 125 0.94 7.36 4.88
CA ASN A 125 1.81 8.46 5.30
C ASN A 125 1.02 9.77 5.47
N ARG A 126 1.72 10.84 5.88
CA ARG A 126 1.13 12.18 6.05
C ARG A 126 0.57 12.78 4.76
N ASN A 127 1.08 12.34 3.60
CA ASN A 127 0.64 12.77 2.27
C ASN A 127 -0.54 11.94 1.74
N GLY A 128 -1.05 11.01 2.55
CA GLY A 128 -2.18 10.15 2.19
C GLY A 128 -1.83 8.96 1.29
N ILE A 129 -0.55 8.67 1.09
CA ILE A 129 -0.06 7.57 0.26
C ILE A 129 0.18 6.32 1.13
N TYR A 130 -0.29 5.18 0.64
CA TYR A 130 -0.06 3.87 1.21
C TYR A 130 1.29 3.31 0.77
N PHE A 131 2.14 2.96 1.73
CA PHE A 131 3.44 2.32 1.50
C PHE A 131 3.51 0.99 2.25
N GLY A 132 4.18 0.02 1.64
CA GLY A 132 4.45 -1.29 2.23
C GLY A 132 5.75 -1.32 3.03
N ASP A 133 6.03 -2.45 3.65
CA ASP A 133 7.33 -2.74 4.28
C ASP A 133 8.42 -3.14 3.25
N GLU A 134 8.07 -3.21 1.96
CA GLU A 134 8.93 -3.67 0.86
C GLU A 134 9.45 -5.11 1.03
N GLU A 135 8.93 -5.83 2.02
CA GLU A 135 9.21 -7.23 2.23
C GLU A 135 8.25 -8.08 1.41
N ILE A 136 8.78 -9.20 0.94
CA ILE A 136 8.00 -10.16 0.17
C ILE A 136 8.19 -11.55 0.75
N ASN A 137 7.09 -12.15 1.18
CA ASN A 137 7.05 -13.57 1.52
C ASN A 137 6.78 -14.46 0.30
N GLN A 138 7.02 -13.94 -0.91
CA GLN A 138 6.79 -14.68 -2.16
C GLN A 138 7.79 -15.82 -2.26
N GLY A 139 7.25 -17.04 -2.17
CA GLY A 139 8.06 -18.27 -2.24
C GLY A 139 8.30 -18.90 -0.87
N ASN A 140 7.98 -18.19 0.21
CA ASN A 140 7.98 -18.76 1.54
C ASN A 140 6.74 -19.63 1.72
N TRP A 141 6.96 -20.87 2.14
CA TRP A 141 5.90 -21.84 2.44
C TRP A 141 5.84 -22.04 3.94
N LYS A 142 4.64 -21.90 4.53
CA LYS A 142 4.39 -22.33 5.91
C LYS A 142 3.90 -23.77 5.92
N ARG A 143 4.42 -24.56 6.84
CA ARG A 143 4.00 -25.96 7.02
C ARG A 143 2.66 -26.02 7.77
N ALA A 144 1.73 -26.83 7.24
CA ALA A 144 0.59 -27.47 7.90
C ALA A 144 -0.48 -26.60 8.62
N GLU A 145 -0.25 -25.33 8.91
CA GLU A 145 -1.27 -24.47 9.51
C GLU A 145 -2.12 -23.79 8.45
N HIS A 146 -3.44 -24.04 8.51
CA HIS A 146 -4.39 -23.31 7.69
C HIS A 146 -4.23 -21.81 7.95
N PRO A 147 -4.17 -20.97 6.90
CA PRO A 147 -4.07 -19.53 7.07
C PRO A 147 -5.24 -19.03 7.90
N GLY A 148 -4.99 -18.05 8.78
CA GLY A 148 -6.06 -17.38 9.49
C GLY A 148 -7.11 -16.79 8.54
N TYR A 149 -8.28 -16.47 9.09
CA TYR A 149 -9.30 -15.75 8.34
C TYR A 149 -8.73 -14.39 7.90
N PRO A 150 -8.93 -13.99 6.64
CA PRO A 150 -8.50 -12.68 6.20
C PRO A 150 -9.31 -11.60 6.90
N THR A 151 -8.72 -10.43 7.02
CA THR A 151 -9.46 -9.23 7.44
C THR A 151 -10.47 -8.83 6.37
N LYS A 152 -11.50 -8.06 6.75
CA LYS A 152 -12.46 -7.49 5.78
C LYS A 152 -11.76 -6.67 4.70
N LEU A 153 -10.72 -5.91 5.07
CA LEU A 153 -9.90 -5.14 4.14
C LEU A 153 -9.16 -6.04 3.14
N GLN A 154 -8.51 -7.10 3.63
CA GLN A 154 -7.86 -8.10 2.77
C GLN A 154 -8.84 -8.78 1.82
N TRP A 155 -10.05 -9.09 2.27
CA TRP A 155 -11.09 -9.66 1.43
C TRP A 155 -11.48 -8.69 0.30
N LEU A 156 -11.85 -7.44 0.64
CA LEU A 156 -12.24 -6.41 -0.32
C LEU A 156 -11.19 -6.20 -1.43
N LEU A 157 -9.90 -6.24 -1.05
CA LEU A 157 -8.77 -5.98 -1.95
C LEU A 157 -8.17 -7.25 -2.58
N SER A 158 -8.77 -8.41 -2.36
CA SER A 158 -8.40 -9.66 -3.03
C SER A 158 -9.27 -9.93 -4.24
N ARG A 159 -8.71 -10.61 -5.26
CA ARG A 159 -9.51 -11.04 -6.42
C ARG A 159 -10.23 -12.36 -6.17
N THR A 160 -9.52 -13.36 -5.65
CA THR A 160 -10.01 -14.74 -5.51
C THR A 160 -9.36 -15.46 -4.33
N GLY A 161 -9.84 -16.67 -4.03
CA GLY A 161 -9.28 -17.53 -2.99
C GLY A 161 -9.62 -17.07 -1.57
N GLY A 162 -8.98 -17.73 -0.59
CA GLY A 162 -9.20 -17.49 0.83
C GLY A 162 -10.59 -17.90 1.33
N VAL A 163 -10.69 -18.06 2.65
CA VAL A 163 -11.98 -18.25 3.32
C VAL A 163 -12.57 -16.88 3.63
N LYS A 164 -13.89 -16.73 3.53
CA LYS A 164 -14.59 -15.48 3.86
C LYS A 164 -14.28 -15.03 5.30
N PRO A 165 -14.00 -13.73 5.56
CA PRO A 165 -13.77 -13.20 6.91
C PRO A 165 -14.88 -13.58 7.88
N ARG A 166 -14.52 -13.77 9.14
CA ARG A 166 -15.49 -13.80 10.24
C ARG A 166 -15.94 -12.37 10.57
N GLY A 167 -17.17 -12.27 11.10
CA GLY A 167 -17.92 -11.03 11.32
C GLY A 167 -17.15 -9.95 12.05
#